data_AF-A0A4Y9J5W1-F1
#
_entry.id   AF-A0A4Y9J5W1-F1
#
_cell.length_a   1.000
_cell.length_b   1.000
_cell.length_c   1.000
_cell.angle_alpha   90.00
_cell.angle_beta   90.00
_cell.angle_gamma   90.00
#
_symmetry.space_group_name_H-M   'P 1'
#
loop_
_entity.id
_entity.type
_entity.pdbx_description
1 polymer ?
#
loop_
_entity_poly.entity_id
_entity_poly.type
_entity_poly.pdbx_seq_one_letter_code
_entity_poly.pdbx_strand_id
1 'polypeptide(L)' 'MKFLKSVFSEMKQVTWPKGKVLAAMTWTVVSSIVVLAIFFGLVDSAISAAVGWLLSL' A
#
# COMPACT_ATOMS: atom_id res chain seq x y z
N MET A 1 18.96 -31.47 -19.67
CA MET A 1 17.67 -31.48 -18.93
C MET A 1 17.81 -31.59 -17.40
N LYS A 2 18.99 -31.87 -16.81
CA LYS A 2 19.16 -31.92 -15.34
C LYS A 2 18.90 -30.57 -14.63
N PHE A 3 19.21 -29.45 -15.28
CA PHE A 3 19.04 -28.09 -14.74
C PHE A 3 17.58 -27.69 -14.50
N LEU A 4 16.68 -27.94 -15.46
CA LEU A 4 15.25 -27.64 -15.26
C LEU A 4 14.64 -28.50 -14.14
N LYS A 5 15.14 -29.72 -13.96
CA LYS A 5 14.71 -30.63 -12.88
C LYS A 5 15.21 -30.15 -11.50
N SER A 6 16.39 -29.56 -11.41
CA SER A 6 16.89 -28.96 -10.15
C SER A 6 16.13 -27.68 -9.81
N VAL A 7 15.87 -26.80 -10.78
CA VAL A 7 15.06 -25.58 -10.58
C VAL A 7 13.65 -25.92 -10.09
N PHE A 8 13.00 -26.93 -10.69
CA PHE A 8 11.67 -27.37 -10.24
C PHE A 8 11.69 -27.98 -8.83
N SER A 9 12.81 -28.59 -8.42
CA SER A 9 13.01 -29.11 -7.07
C SER A 9 13.17 -27.99 -6.04
N GLU A 10 13.92 -26.94 -6.35
CA GLU A 10 14.10 -25.76 -5.48
C GLU A 10 12.81 -24.94 -5.36
N MET A 11 12.08 -24.76 -6.47
CA MET A 11 10.78 -24.08 -6.46
C MET A 11 9.75 -24.77 -5.57
N LYS A 12 9.88 -26.09 -5.35
CA LYS A 12 9.03 -26.85 -4.43
C LYS A 12 9.41 -26.67 -2.96
N GLN A 13 10.65 -26.26 -2.68
CA GLN A 13 11.12 -25.94 -1.33
C GLN A 13 10.72 -24.54 -0.88
N VAL A 14 10.39 -23.65 -1.82
CA VAL A 14 9.81 -22.34 -1.50
C VAL A 14 8.39 -22.53 -1.00
N THR A 15 8.18 -22.21 0.28
CA THR A 15 6.87 -22.15 0.90
C THR A 15 6.07 -21.00 0.28
N TRP A 16 5.16 -21.33 -0.63
CA TRP A 16 4.23 -20.35 -1.18
C TRP A 16 3.35 -19.79 -0.06
N PRO A 17 3.33 -18.46 0.11
CA PRO A 17 2.55 -17.83 1.16
C PRO A 17 1.07 -18.13 0.94
N LYS A 18 0.40 -18.63 1.98
CA LYS A 18 -1.05 -18.85 1.96
C LYS A 18 -1.73 -17.48 1.78
N GLY A 19 -2.71 -17.38 0.87
CA GLY A 19 -3.34 -16.10 0.48
C GLY A 19 -3.91 -15.26 1.64
N LYS A 20 -4.23 -15.90 2.78
CA LYS A 20 -4.66 -15.20 4.01
C LYS A 20 -3.58 -14.27 4.60
N VAL A 21 -2.30 -14.65 4.53
CA VAL A 21 -1.18 -13.81 5.01
C VAL A 21 -0.95 -12.63 4.07
N LEU A 22 -1.10 -12.87 2.76
CA LEU A 22 -0.98 -11.82 1.74
C LEU A 22 -2.06 -10.74 1.93
N ALA A 23 -3.30 -11.15 2.16
CA ALA A 23 -4.41 -10.23 2.42
C ALA A 23 -4.21 -9.39 3.69
N ALA A 24 -3.63 -9.98 4.76
CA ALA A 24 -3.34 -9.25 5.98
C ALA A 24 -2.29 -8.15 5.77
N MET A 25 -1.23 -8.43 5.00
CA MET A 25 -0.21 -7.43 4.66
C MET A 25 -0.78 -6.30 3.79
N THR A 26 -1.63 -6.63 2.81
CA THR A 26 -2.33 -5.63 2.00
C THR A 26 -3.24 -4.77 2.87
N TRP A 27 -3.97 -5.36 3.83
CA TRP A 27 -4.86 -4.61 4.72
C TRP A 27 -4.10 -3.62 5.60
N THR A 28 -2.93 -3.98 6.12
CA THR A 28 -2.07 -3.07 6.88
C THR A 28 -1.67 -1.85 6.04
N VAL A 29 -1.25 -2.05 4.79
CA VAL A 29 -0.88 -0.95 3.89
C VAL A 29 -2.08 -0.10 3.49
N VAL A 30 -3.23 -0.71 3.22
CA VAL A 30 -4.47 0.03 2.92
C VAL A 30 -4.86 0.91 4.10
N SER A 31 -4.76 0.39 5.33
CA SER A 31 -5.09 1.16 6.53
C SER A 31 -4.19 2.38 6.71
N SER A 32 -2.89 2.28 6.43
CA SER A 32 -1.98 3.42 6.53
C SER A 32 -2.25 4.47 5.45
N ILE A 33 -2.60 4.04 4.23
CA ILE A 33 -2.97 4.94 3.13
C ILE A 33 -4.25 5.71 3.46
N VAL A 34 -5.26 5.05 4.03
CA VAL A 34 -6.54 5.69 4.40
C VAL A 34 -6.32 6.83 5.41
N VAL A 35 -5.48 6.60 6.43
CA VAL A 35 -5.16 7.64 7.43
C VAL A 35 -4.49 8.84 6.77
N LEU A 36 -3.51 8.61 5.89
CA LEU A 36 -2.83 9.68 5.15
C LEU A 36 -3.78 10.43 4.23
N ALA A 37 -4.67 9.73 3.52
CA ALA A 37 -5.64 10.34 2.61
C ALA A 37 -6.59 11.29 3.34
N ILE A 38 -7.07 10.91 4.53
CA ILE A 38 -7.91 11.76 5.37
C ILE A 38 -7.13 13.00 5.81
N PHE A 39 -5.89 12.83 6.27
CA PHE A 39 -5.04 13.93 6.72
C PHE A 39 -4.81 14.95 5.60
N PHE A 40 -4.37 14.49 4.42
CA PHE A 40 -4.16 15.37 3.27
C PHE A 40 -5.45 16.09 2.87
N GLY A 41 -6.57 15.36 2.70
CA GLY A 41 -7.84 15.99 2.31
C GLY A 41 -8.31 17.09 3.26
N LEU A 42 -8.10 16.92 4.57
CA LEU A 42 -8.37 17.95 5.57
C LEU A 42 -7.44 19.16 5.45
N VAL A 43 -6.13 18.90 5.35
CA VAL A 43 -5.10 19.94 5.28
C VAL A 43 -5.23 20.75 3.98
N ASP A 44 -5.40 20.07 2.84
CA ASP A 44 -5.57 20.71 1.53
C ASP A 44 -6.80 21.62 1.51
N SER A 45 -7.91 21.19 2.15
CA SER A 45 -9.13 22.00 2.26
C SER A 45 -8.92 23.20 3.18
N ALA A 46 -8.26 23.02 4.31
CA ALA A 46 -7.97 24.09 5.27
C ALA A 46 -7.05 25.16 4.66
N ILE A 47 -6.00 24.74 3.94
CA ILE A 47 -5.08 25.64 3.25
C ILE A 47 -5.82 26.37 2.13
N SER A 48 -6.60 25.65 1.32
CA SER A 48 -7.37 26.26 0.22
C SER A 48 -8.35 27.32 0.73
N ALA A 49 -9.02 27.07 1.85
CA ALA A 49 -9.89 28.04 2.50
C ALA A 49 -9.11 29.26 3.04
N ALA A 50 -7.97 29.04 3.70
CA ALA A 50 -7.13 30.11 4.24
C ALA A 50 -6.53 31.00 3.14
N VAL A 51 -6.05 30.40 2.05
CA VAL A 51 -5.53 31.12 0.88
C VAL A 51 -6.66 31.86 0.17
N GLY A 52 -7.84 31.24 0.02
CA GLY A 52 -9.01 31.92 -0.54
C GLY A 52 -9.41 33.16 0.26
N TRP A 53 -9.42 33.05 1.60
CA TRP A 53 -9.69 34.20 2.47
C TRP A 53 -8.65 35.31 2.31
N LEU A 54 -7.36 34.95 2.20
CA LEU A 54 -6.27 35.92 1.98
C LEU A 54 -6.38 36.62 0.62
N LEU A 55 -6.74 35.92 -0.45
CA LEU A 55 -6.88 36.50 -1.79
C LEU A 55 -8.14 37.38 -1.92
N SER A 56 -9.12 37.19 -1.04
CA SER A 56 -10.34 38.01 -1.00
C SER A 56 -10.20 39.30 -0.18
N LEU A 57 -9.05 39.49 0.48
CA LEU A 57 -8.69 40.69 1.25
C LEU A 57 -8.09 41.77 0.32
#